data_AF-A0AAV5C4X1-F1
#
_entry.id   AF-A0AAV5C4X1-F1
#
_cell.length_a   1.000
_cell.length_b   1.000
_cell.length_c   1.000
_cell.angle_alpha   90.00
_cell.angle_beta   90.00
_cell.angle_gamma   90.00
#
_symmetry.space_group_name_H-M   'P 1'
#
loop_
_entity.id
_entity.type
_entity.pdbx_description
1 polymer ?
#
loop_
_entity_poly.entity_id
_entity_poly.type
_entity_poly.pdbx_seq_one_letter_code
_entity_poly.pdbx_strand_id
1 'polypeptide(L)'
;MTMDGQVRRLLNRVSIALTTIATAALLHLIRHSSSSSCFGDRVGPTYASSLSLARLPRTSCDAASRRVVDPDLRLAKLRTSTRWTRHNAAISTSALFPLRRLRLLGSSSRVLCVAAGAGQAVDAVRAAGVGDVTGVDLVDFPPLVRRADTHSLPFFDGAFDVVLSDDPGALAGALFPSRFAAEIERAVRRGGAIALAVDRSIDDLSIVARLFRNSRVVERRNATFDGRAVSIVIARRRNRFMAGMAATAGTTLLRSVANKLARASPPHLRHLLATGQLDRPALHPVPTSSSRRFSSSPAAGSTPPPSMNSEVTSALGGTKAKSTRDSSNNVTYLLMYGYGGLMFLSGAKLAMLIPDNGPSSLMIS
;
A
#
# COMPACT_ATOMS: atom_id res chain seq x y z
N MET A 1 23.16 55.95 9.92
CA MET A 1 21.84 56.14 10.57
C MET A 1 21.89 55.47 11.92
N THR A 2 22.21 56.24 12.97
CA THR A 2 22.36 55.76 14.34
C THR A 2 20.99 55.56 14.96
N MET A 3 20.66 54.32 15.31
CA MET A 3 19.39 53.97 15.96
C MET A 3 19.31 54.65 17.33
N ASP A 4 18.28 55.48 17.53
CA ASP A 4 18.11 56.29 18.73
C ASP A 4 18.19 55.44 20.01
N GLY A 5 19.01 55.88 20.97
CA GLY A 5 19.21 55.19 22.24
C GLY A 5 17.93 55.06 23.08
N GLN A 6 16.89 55.83 22.77
CA GLN A 6 15.55 55.66 23.34
C GLN A 6 14.80 54.48 22.72
N VAL A 7 14.87 54.31 21.39
CA VAL A 7 14.25 53.17 20.67
C VAL A 7 14.85 51.85 21.12
N ARG A 8 16.17 51.79 21.30
CA ARG A 8 16.84 50.58 21.80
C ARG A 8 16.44 50.19 23.22
N ARG A 9 16.24 51.18 24.10
CA ARG A 9 15.77 50.95 25.47
C ARG A 9 14.32 50.48 25.51
N LEU A 10 13.46 51.02 24.65
CA LEU A 10 12.07 50.57 24.52
C LEU A 10 12.00 49.12 24.02
N LEU A 11 12.76 48.78 22.97
CA LEU A 11 12.80 47.42 22.42
C LEU A 11 13.30 46.39 23.44
N ASN A 12 14.31 46.73 24.25
CA ASN A 12 14.78 45.83 25.30
C ASN A 12 13.72 45.59 26.38
N ARG A 13 12.95 46.62 26.77
CA ARG A 13 11.87 46.46 27.75
C ARG A 13 10.73 45.61 27.21
N VAL A 14 10.35 45.81 25.95
CA VAL A 14 9.33 44.99 25.28
C VAL A 14 9.81 43.55 25.13
N SER A 15 11.08 43.32 24.78
CA SER A 15 11.65 41.98 24.68
C SER A 15 11.65 41.23 26.01
N ILE A 16 12.00 41.91 27.11
CA ILE A 16 11.94 41.32 28.46
C ILE A 16 10.49 41.00 28.83
N ALA A 17 9.56 41.92 28.61
CA ALA A 17 8.14 41.70 28.89
C ALA A 17 7.60 40.48 28.12
N LEU A 18 7.87 40.38 26.81
CA LEU A 18 7.45 39.25 25.99
C LEU A 18 8.07 37.92 26.46
N THR A 19 9.35 37.93 26.84
CA THR A 19 10.02 36.72 27.36
C THR A 19 9.39 36.27 28.68
N THR A 20 9.06 37.20 29.58
CA THR A 20 8.40 36.87 30.85
C THR A 20 7.00 36.31 30.66
N ILE A 21 6.21 36.88 29.74
CA ILE A 21 4.86 36.40 29.40
C ILE A 21 4.94 35.01 28.77
N ALA A 22 5.85 34.79 27.82
CA ALA A 22 6.03 33.49 27.17
C ALA A 22 6.45 32.41 28.18
N THR A 23 7.35 32.75 29.11
CA THR A 23 7.81 31.82 30.16
C THR A 23 6.69 31.51 31.15
N ALA A 24 5.91 32.51 31.56
CA ALA A 24 4.75 32.32 32.45
C ALA A 24 3.65 31.48 31.78
N ALA A 25 3.37 31.71 30.49
CA ALA A 25 2.41 30.92 29.71
C ALA A 25 2.87 29.46 29.57
N LEU A 26 4.16 29.22 29.33
CA LEU A 26 4.73 27.87 29.28
C LEU A 26 4.62 27.16 30.63
N LEU A 27 4.94 27.83 31.73
CA LEU A 27 4.78 27.29 33.08
C LEU A 27 3.32 27.03 33.42
N HIS A 28 2.41 27.90 32.99
CA HIS A 28 0.97 27.73 33.16
C HIS A 28 0.47 26.51 32.37
N LEU A 29 0.91 26.32 31.12
CA LEU A 29 0.58 25.13 30.34
C LEU A 29 1.13 23.85 30.97
N ILE A 30 2.36 23.86 31.50
CA ILE A 30 2.94 22.70 32.19
C ILE A 30 2.16 22.38 33.48
N ARG A 31 1.77 23.40 34.25
CA ARG A 31 1.01 23.23 35.50
C ARG A 31 -0.45 22.85 35.26
N HIS A 32 -1.10 23.40 34.24
CA HIS A 32 -2.49 23.03 33.89
C HIS A 32 -2.61 21.72 33.12
N SER A 33 -1.59 21.32 32.34
CA SER A 33 -1.53 19.96 31.79
C SER A 33 -1.37 18.90 32.89
N SER A 34 -0.97 19.33 34.10
CA SER A 34 -0.85 18.47 35.28
C SER A 34 -2.13 18.44 36.15
N SER A 35 -3.16 19.26 35.85
CA SER A 35 -4.34 19.39 36.71
C SER A 35 -5.67 18.96 36.08
N SER A 36 -5.67 18.34 34.89
CA SER A 36 -6.84 17.59 34.40
C SER A 36 -6.69 16.09 34.64
N SER A 37 -6.38 15.70 35.88
CA SER A 37 -6.57 14.33 36.36
C SER A 37 -7.89 14.28 37.11
N CYS A 38 -8.96 13.96 36.39
CA CYS A 38 -10.21 13.53 37.01
C CYS A 38 -9.98 12.17 37.68
N PHE A 39 -9.58 12.13 38.94
CA PHE A 39 -9.79 10.96 39.80
C PHE A 39 -9.92 11.41 41.25
N GLY A 40 -11.17 11.41 41.72
CA GLY A 40 -11.47 11.40 43.14
C GLY A 40 -11.20 10.01 43.69
N ASP A 41 -10.40 9.98 44.75
CA ASP A 41 -10.29 8.86 45.67
C ASP A 41 -11.66 8.57 46.31
N ARG A 42 -12.11 7.31 46.27
CA ARG A 42 -12.85 6.60 47.35
C ARG A 42 -13.29 5.19 46.91
N VAL A 43 -12.59 4.19 47.45
CA VAL A 43 -13.03 2.91 48.04
C VAL A 43 -14.10 2.05 47.32
N GLY A 44 -13.71 0.81 46.97
CA GLY A 44 -14.61 -0.35 46.82
C GLY A 44 -14.02 -1.46 45.93
N PRO A 45 -14.00 -2.75 46.33
CA PRO A 45 -13.46 -3.84 45.51
C PRO A 45 -14.55 -4.34 44.57
N THR A 46 -14.64 -3.73 43.39
CA THR A 46 -15.36 -4.32 42.25
C THR A 46 -14.47 -4.27 41.04
N TYR A 47 -14.42 -5.39 40.33
CA TYR A 47 -13.63 -5.68 39.15
C TYR A 47 -13.90 -4.69 38.00
N ALA A 48 -13.44 -3.46 38.14
CA ALA A 48 -13.39 -2.49 37.08
C ALA A 48 -12.08 -2.71 36.33
N SER A 49 -12.18 -3.37 35.18
CA SER A 49 -11.16 -3.54 34.15
C SER A 49 -10.65 -2.19 33.63
N SER A 50 -9.98 -1.43 34.48
CA SER A 50 -9.17 -0.30 34.10
C SER A 50 -7.76 -0.85 33.90
N LEU A 51 -7.38 -1.03 32.64
CA LEU A 51 -5.97 -0.95 32.29
C LEU A 51 -5.56 0.47 32.67
N SER A 52 -5.11 0.60 33.92
CA SER A 52 -4.61 1.81 34.54
C SER A 52 -3.64 2.49 33.58
N LEU A 53 -3.61 3.83 33.63
CA LEU A 53 -2.59 4.69 33.02
C LEU A 53 -1.21 4.34 33.60
N ALA A 54 -0.73 3.13 33.31
CA ALA A 54 0.57 2.64 33.74
C ALA A 54 1.61 3.57 33.14
N ARG A 55 2.36 4.24 34.03
CA ARG A 55 3.44 5.16 33.69
C ARG A 55 4.27 4.55 32.55
N LEU A 56 4.41 5.27 31.43
CA LEU A 56 5.24 4.83 30.30
C LEU A 56 6.60 4.35 30.82
N PRO A 57 7.09 3.20 30.33
CA PRO A 57 8.23 2.56 30.95
C PRO A 57 9.45 3.44 30.70
N ARG A 58 10.21 3.72 31.76
CA ARG A 58 11.40 4.60 31.66
C ARG A 58 12.68 3.84 31.35
N THR A 59 12.68 2.54 31.59
CA THR A 59 13.82 1.66 31.36
C THR A 59 13.36 0.36 30.69
N SER A 60 14.30 -0.36 30.09
CA SER A 60 14.06 -1.70 29.55
C SER A 60 13.59 -2.67 30.63
N CYS A 61 14.11 -2.56 31.86
CA CYS A 61 13.68 -3.37 33.00
C CYS A 61 12.22 -3.07 33.41
N ASP A 62 11.83 -1.80 33.43
CA ASP A 62 10.44 -1.37 33.69
C ASP A 62 9.50 -1.95 32.61
N ALA A 63 9.88 -1.84 31.33
CA ALA A 63 9.13 -2.42 30.23
C ALA A 63 8.99 -3.95 30.34
N ALA A 64 10.06 -4.65 30.68
CA ALA A 64 10.09 -6.12 30.83
C ALA A 64 9.32 -6.61 32.06
N SER A 65 9.25 -5.80 33.13
CA SER A 65 8.53 -6.13 34.37
C SER A 65 7.01 -5.99 34.24
N ARG A 66 6.52 -5.42 33.14
CA ARG A 66 5.08 -5.23 32.94
C ARG A 66 4.36 -6.54 32.79
N ARG A 67 3.25 -6.65 33.52
CA ARG A 67 2.33 -7.78 33.38
C ARG A 67 1.85 -7.87 31.94
N VAL A 68 2.01 -9.06 31.34
CA VAL A 68 1.41 -9.39 30.04
C VAL A 68 -0.11 -9.28 30.19
N VAL A 69 -0.70 -8.39 29.40
CA VAL A 69 -2.16 -8.22 29.38
C VAL A 69 -2.76 -9.39 28.60
N ASP A 70 -3.81 -9.97 29.17
CA ASP A 70 -4.60 -11.00 28.50
C ASP A 70 -5.03 -10.51 27.08
N PRO A 71 -4.81 -11.30 26.01
CA PRO A 71 -5.10 -10.89 24.65
C PRO A 71 -6.55 -10.45 24.42
N ASP A 72 -7.51 -11.11 25.06
CA ASP A 72 -8.92 -10.80 24.92
C ASP A 72 -9.26 -9.47 25.59
N LEU A 73 -8.69 -9.19 26.77
CA LEU A 73 -8.82 -7.89 27.43
C LEU A 73 -8.20 -6.76 26.61
N ARG A 74 -7.02 -7.00 26.02
CA ARG A 74 -6.35 -6.03 25.14
C ARG A 74 -7.21 -5.73 23.91
N LEU A 75 -7.75 -6.76 23.26
CA LEU A 75 -8.60 -6.60 22.09
C LEU A 75 -9.92 -5.90 22.45
N ALA A 76 -10.57 -6.29 23.55
CA ALA A 76 -11.78 -5.64 24.04
C ALA A 76 -11.55 -4.14 24.24
N LYS A 77 -10.41 -3.76 24.83
CA LYS A 77 -10.05 -2.34 24.98
C LYS A 77 -9.87 -1.64 23.63
N LEU A 78 -9.20 -2.24 22.65
CA LEU A 78 -9.05 -1.64 21.31
C LEU A 78 -10.39 -1.43 20.61
N ARG A 79 -11.31 -2.39 20.72
CA ARG A 79 -12.68 -2.31 20.16
C ARG A 79 -13.49 -1.14 20.73
N THR A 80 -13.22 -0.70 21.97
CA THR A 80 -13.88 0.49 22.53
C THR A 80 -13.43 1.81 21.90
N SER A 81 -12.32 1.82 21.16
CA SER A 81 -11.78 3.05 20.59
C SER A 81 -12.56 3.51 19.37
N THR A 82 -12.82 4.82 19.26
CA THR A 82 -13.45 5.42 18.08
C THR A 82 -12.66 5.16 16.80
N ARG A 83 -11.32 5.02 16.90
CA ARG A 83 -10.47 4.68 15.77
C ARG A 83 -10.83 3.30 15.20
N TRP A 84 -10.96 2.29 16.06
CA TRP A 84 -11.36 0.94 15.66
C TRP A 84 -12.71 0.93 14.95
N THR A 85 -13.72 1.56 15.57
CA THR A 85 -15.08 1.62 15.00
C THR A 85 -15.11 2.34 13.65
N ARG A 86 -14.42 3.48 13.52
CA ARG A 86 -14.35 4.23 12.25
C ARG A 86 -13.64 3.44 11.16
N HIS A 87 -12.55 2.75 11.50
CA HIS A 87 -11.81 1.93 10.55
C HIS A 87 -12.65 0.75 10.06
N ASN A 88 -13.33 0.03 10.96
CA ASN A 88 -14.24 -1.06 10.59
C ASN A 88 -15.40 -0.58 9.71
N ALA A 89 -15.98 0.59 9.99
CA ALA A 89 -17.01 1.20 9.15
C ALA A 89 -16.47 1.58 7.76
N ALA A 90 -15.24 2.10 7.69
CA ALA A 90 -14.58 2.42 6.44
C ALA A 90 -14.32 1.16 5.59
N ILE A 91 -13.82 0.07 6.19
CA ILE A 91 -13.66 -1.24 5.51
C ILE A 91 -15.02 -1.76 5.01
N SER A 92 -16.05 -1.67 5.85
CA SER A 92 -17.39 -2.15 5.51
C SER A 92 -17.98 -1.46 4.28
N THR A 93 -17.87 -0.13 4.22
CA THR A 93 -18.41 0.68 3.12
C THR A 93 -17.56 0.63 1.85
N SER A 94 -16.23 0.58 1.98
CA SER A 94 -15.31 0.68 0.85
C SER A 94 -14.90 -0.66 0.24
N ALA A 95 -14.89 -1.74 1.02
CA ALA A 95 -14.50 -3.07 0.57
C ALA A 95 -15.64 -4.09 0.64
N LEU A 96 -16.26 -4.28 1.81
CA LEU A 96 -17.22 -5.37 2.02
C LEU A 96 -18.53 -5.17 1.24
N PHE A 97 -19.07 -3.95 1.23
CA PHE A 97 -20.29 -3.63 0.47
C PHE A 97 -20.12 -3.85 -1.04
N PRO A 98 -19.06 -3.34 -1.71
CA PRO A 98 -18.78 -3.67 -3.11
C PRO A 98 -18.59 -5.17 -3.35
N LEU A 99 -17.85 -5.88 -2.50
CA LEU A 99 -17.64 -7.33 -2.63
C LEU A 99 -18.96 -8.11 -2.57
N ARG A 100 -19.89 -7.72 -1.68
CA ARG A 100 -21.25 -8.30 -1.60
C ARG A 100 -22.08 -7.97 -2.83
N ARG A 101 -22.08 -6.72 -3.27
CA ARG A 101 -22.80 -6.28 -4.47
C ARG A 101 -22.35 -7.04 -5.71
N LEU A 102 -21.05 -7.31 -5.82
CA LEU A 102 -20.45 -8.10 -6.90
C LEU A 102 -20.65 -9.62 -6.75
N ARG A 103 -21.34 -10.08 -5.68
CA ARG A 103 -21.54 -11.50 -5.33
C ARG A 103 -20.23 -12.27 -5.17
N LEU A 104 -19.20 -11.59 -4.68
CA LEU A 104 -17.88 -12.16 -4.39
C LEU A 104 -17.71 -12.52 -2.91
N LEU A 105 -18.53 -11.93 -2.03
CA LEU A 105 -18.52 -12.17 -0.59
C LEU A 105 -19.94 -12.55 -0.11
N GLY A 106 -20.05 -13.70 0.57
CA GLY A 106 -21.25 -14.20 1.24
C GLY A 106 -20.94 -14.62 2.69
N SER A 107 -21.97 -15.03 3.44
CA SER A 107 -21.81 -15.48 4.84
C SER A 107 -20.99 -16.77 4.97
N SER A 108 -21.06 -17.65 3.97
CA SER A 108 -20.29 -18.89 3.87
C SER A 108 -18.93 -18.74 3.19
N SER A 109 -18.53 -17.51 2.82
CA SER A 109 -17.24 -17.29 2.20
C SER A 109 -16.10 -17.46 3.19
N ARG A 110 -14.99 -18.03 2.72
CA ARG A 110 -13.74 -18.11 3.47
C ARG A 110 -12.87 -16.92 3.14
N VAL A 111 -12.52 -16.12 4.13
CA VAL A 111 -11.81 -14.85 3.96
C VAL A 111 -10.44 -14.91 4.65
N LEU A 112 -9.40 -14.53 3.92
CA LEU A 112 -8.06 -14.32 4.46
C LEU A 112 -7.74 -12.83 4.52
N CYS A 113 -7.49 -12.31 5.71
CA CYS A 113 -6.95 -10.98 5.92
C CYS A 113 -5.43 -11.06 6.04
N VAL A 114 -4.71 -10.44 5.11
CA VAL A 114 -3.22 -10.39 5.10
C VAL A 114 -2.74 -9.01 5.51
N ALA A 115 -1.53 -8.93 6.09
CA ALA A 115 -1.02 -7.70 6.71
C ALA A 115 -2.09 -7.11 7.67
N ALA A 116 -2.70 -8.00 8.46
CA ALA A 116 -3.92 -7.71 9.20
C ALA A 116 -3.70 -6.80 10.42
N GLY A 117 -2.45 -6.51 10.79
CA GLY A 117 -2.08 -5.70 11.94
C GLY A 117 -2.70 -6.23 13.24
N ALA A 118 -3.53 -5.41 13.87
CA ALA A 118 -4.25 -5.80 15.09
C ALA A 118 -5.56 -6.57 14.81
N GLY A 119 -5.93 -6.76 13.53
CA GLY A 119 -7.08 -7.55 13.11
C GLY A 119 -8.35 -6.75 12.85
N GLN A 120 -8.28 -5.45 12.58
CA GLN A 120 -9.47 -4.64 12.25
C GLN A 120 -10.24 -5.19 11.04
N ALA A 121 -9.54 -5.59 9.98
CA ALA A 121 -10.14 -6.26 8.82
C ALA A 121 -10.86 -7.56 9.21
N VAL A 122 -10.24 -8.39 10.05
CA VAL A 122 -10.84 -9.64 10.54
C VAL A 122 -12.12 -9.35 11.30
N ASP A 123 -12.08 -8.37 12.19
CA ASP A 123 -13.21 -7.96 13.02
C ASP A 123 -14.36 -7.40 12.18
N ALA A 124 -14.06 -6.55 11.20
CA ALA A 124 -15.05 -5.99 10.28
C ALA A 124 -15.72 -7.07 9.42
N VAL A 125 -14.95 -8.04 8.91
CA VAL A 125 -15.49 -9.15 8.11
C VAL A 125 -16.38 -10.07 8.96
N ARG A 126 -15.97 -10.38 10.20
CA ARG A 126 -16.79 -11.15 11.15
C ARG A 126 -18.07 -10.41 11.52
N ALA A 127 -17.97 -9.11 11.83
CA ALA A 127 -19.14 -8.27 12.13
C ALA A 127 -20.10 -8.16 10.95
N ALA A 128 -19.62 -8.31 9.72
CA ALA A 128 -20.49 -8.39 8.55
C ALA A 128 -21.28 -9.71 8.46
N GLY A 129 -20.94 -10.74 9.25
CA GLY A 129 -21.64 -12.04 9.28
C GLY A 129 -20.94 -13.15 8.48
N VAL A 130 -19.63 -13.03 8.26
CA VAL A 130 -18.81 -14.10 7.66
C VAL A 130 -18.19 -14.94 8.78
N GLY A 131 -18.43 -16.25 8.76
CA GLY A 131 -17.98 -17.15 9.82
C GLY A 131 -16.51 -17.55 9.73
N ASP A 132 -16.03 -17.88 8.53
CA ASP A 132 -14.65 -18.35 8.31
C ASP A 132 -13.73 -17.19 7.89
N VAL A 133 -13.06 -16.62 8.89
CA VAL A 133 -12.15 -15.49 8.71
C VAL A 133 -10.83 -15.77 9.41
N THR A 134 -9.76 -15.80 8.63
CA THR A 134 -8.38 -15.98 9.09
C THR A 134 -7.60 -14.68 8.92
N GLY A 135 -6.97 -14.19 9.99
CA GLY A 135 -6.06 -13.05 9.93
C GLY A 135 -4.61 -13.48 10.04
N VAL A 136 -3.74 -12.95 9.19
CA VAL A 136 -2.30 -13.18 9.25
C VAL A 136 -1.47 -11.90 9.12
N ASP A 137 -0.36 -11.86 9.84
CA ASP A 137 0.66 -10.81 9.76
C ASP A 137 2.03 -11.36 10.21
N LEU A 138 3.12 -10.62 9.95
CA LEU A 138 4.48 -10.96 10.40
C LEU A 138 4.61 -10.97 11.93
N VAL A 139 3.78 -10.20 12.61
CA VAL A 139 3.66 -10.15 14.07
C VAL A 139 2.26 -10.61 14.47
N ASP A 140 2.18 -11.53 15.43
CA ASP A 140 0.91 -12.03 15.92
C ASP A 140 0.15 -10.99 16.77
N PHE A 141 -1.18 -11.05 16.67
CA PHE A 141 -2.10 -10.30 17.50
C PHE A 141 -3.28 -11.19 17.88
N PRO A 142 -3.11 -12.10 18.84
CA PRO A 142 -4.19 -12.97 19.28
C PRO A 142 -5.35 -12.17 19.90
N PRO A 143 -6.61 -12.66 19.79
CA PRO A 143 -7.03 -13.88 19.09
C PRO A 143 -7.26 -13.71 17.57
N LEU A 144 -7.15 -12.49 17.01
CA LEU A 144 -7.60 -12.21 15.64
C LEU A 144 -6.57 -12.57 14.56
N VAL A 145 -5.29 -12.39 14.86
CA VAL A 145 -4.21 -12.46 13.88
C VAL A 145 -3.15 -13.45 14.33
N ARG A 146 -2.81 -14.38 13.43
CA ARG A 146 -1.76 -15.37 13.61
C ARG A 146 -0.52 -14.97 12.82
N ARG A 147 0.65 -15.39 13.28
CA ARG A 147 1.91 -15.11 12.60
C ARG A 147 2.02 -15.88 11.27
N ALA A 148 2.27 -15.19 10.16
CA ALA A 148 2.67 -15.78 8.89
C ALA A 148 3.39 -14.75 7.99
N ASP A 149 4.27 -15.24 7.10
CA ASP A 149 4.86 -14.41 6.05
C ASP A 149 3.94 -14.35 4.83
N THR A 150 3.59 -13.13 4.40
CA THR A 150 2.73 -12.88 3.24
C THR A 150 3.41 -13.24 1.91
N HIS A 151 4.74 -13.43 1.91
CA HIS A 151 5.49 -13.95 0.76
C HIS A 151 5.53 -15.49 0.71
N SER A 152 5.03 -16.18 1.74
CA SER A 152 4.99 -17.64 1.81
C SER A 152 3.84 -18.10 2.71
N LEU A 153 2.62 -17.95 2.21
CA LEU A 153 1.42 -18.18 3.00
C LEU A 153 1.24 -19.69 3.28
N PRO A 154 1.00 -20.10 4.56
CA PRO A 154 0.91 -21.50 4.96
C PRO A 154 -0.47 -22.12 4.63
N PHE A 155 -0.97 -21.87 3.42
CA PHE A 155 -2.28 -22.32 2.95
C PHE A 155 -2.18 -22.97 1.58
N PHE A 156 -3.08 -23.90 1.29
CA PHE A 156 -3.20 -24.51 -0.02
C PHE A 156 -3.68 -23.52 -1.09
N ASP A 157 -3.41 -23.86 -2.34
CA ASP A 157 -3.88 -23.12 -3.49
C ASP A 157 -5.41 -23.07 -3.52
N GLY A 158 -5.96 -21.86 -3.67
CA GLY A 158 -7.40 -21.66 -3.73
C GLY A 158 -8.15 -21.98 -2.44
N ALA A 159 -7.49 -21.95 -1.28
CA ALA A 159 -8.11 -22.16 0.01
C ALA A 159 -9.19 -21.12 0.35
N PHE A 160 -9.06 -19.88 -0.12
CA PHE A 160 -9.95 -18.78 0.24
C PHE A 160 -10.80 -18.27 -0.93
N ASP A 161 -12.00 -17.77 -0.63
CA ASP A 161 -12.87 -17.11 -1.61
C ASP A 161 -12.45 -15.66 -1.85
N VAL A 162 -12.03 -14.99 -0.77
CA VAL A 162 -11.62 -13.59 -0.78
C VAL A 162 -10.34 -13.42 0.03
N VAL A 163 -9.37 -12.68 -0.52
CA VAL A 163 -8.27 -12.10 0.27
C VAL A 163 -8.50 -10.60 0.43
N LEU A 164 -8.34 -10.09 1.64
CA LEU A 164 -8.46 -8.68 2.01
C LEU A 164 -7.15 -8.19 2.65
N SER A 165 -6.71 -6.99 2.28
CA SER A 165 -5.65 -6.26 2.99
C SER A 165 -6.14 -4.84 3.23
N ASP A 166 -6.27 -4.41 4.48
CA ASP A 166 -6.65 -3.05 4.83
C ASP A 166 -5.44 -2.13 5.09
N ASP A 167 -4.23 -2.67 5.15
CA ASP A 167 -3.00 -1.87 5.20
C ASP A 167 -2.62 -1.32 3.80
N PRO A 168 -2.63 0.01 3.58
CA PRO A 168 -2.18 0.62 2.33
C PRO A 168 -0.68 0.43 2.05
N GLY A 169 0.10 0.13 3.09
CA GLY A 169 1.53 -0.16 3.00
C GLY A 169 1.85 -1.60 2.61
N ALA A 170 0.90 -2.53 2.65
CA ALA A 170 1.19 -3.95 2.50
C ALA A 170 1.86 -4.29 1.17
N LEU A 171 1.36 -3.73 0.06
CA LEU A 171 1.91 -3.98 -1.27
C LEU A 171 3.17 -3.16 -1.56
N ALA A 172 3.17 -1.87 -1.19
CA ALA A 172 4.26 -0.95 -1.50
C ALA A 172 5.48 -1.14 -0.57
N GLY A 173 5.24 -1.56 0.67
CA GLY A 173 6.25 -1.88 1.67
C GLY A 173 6.69 -3.35 1.66
N ALA A 174 6.09 -4.21 0.82
CA ALA A 174 6.54 -5.59 0.67
C ALA A 174 7.97 -5.62 0.11
N LEU A 175 8.82 -6.45 0.71
CA LEU A 175 10.19 -6.67 0.24
C LEU A 175 10.20 -7.24 -1.20
N PHE A 176 9.23 -8.09 -1.52
CA PHE A 176 9.06 -8.65 -2.85
C PHE A 176 7.60 -8.52 -3.34
N PRO A 177 7.18 -7.35 -3.89
CA PRO A 177 5.79 -7.09 -4.26
C PRO A 177 5.22 -8.09 -5.27
N SER A 178 6.06 -8.60 -6.19
CA SER A 178 5.66 -9.63 -7.15
C SER A 178 5.35 -10.97 -6.47
N ARG A 179 6.11 -11.34 -5.44
CA ARG A 179 5.90 -12.58 -4.67
C ARG A 179 4.68 -12.44 -3.75
N PHE A 180 4.53 -11.28 -3.10
CA PHE A 180 3.32 -10.94 -2.35
C PHE A 180 2.06 -11.07 -3.20
N ALA A 181 2.05 -10.47 -4.39
CA ALA A 181 0.92 -10.57 -5.30
C ALA A 181 0.68 -12.02 -5.76
N ALA A 182 1.74 -12.76 -6.12
CA ALA A 182 1.62 -14.15 -6.56
C ALA A 182 1.05 -15.06 -5.45
N GLU A 183 1.47 -14.90 -4.20
CA GLU A 183 0.96 -15.68 -3.07
C GLU A 183 -0.51 -15.38 -2.76
N ILE A 184 -0.91 -14.11 -2.80
CA ILE A 184 -2.31 -13.72 -2.65
C ILE A 184 -3.16 -14.34 -3.77
N GLU A 185 -2.69 -14.25 -5.02
CA GLU A 185 -3.37 -14.89 -6.15
C GLU A 185 -3.43 -16.41 -6.02
N ARG A 186 -2.39 -17.05 -5.47
CA ARG A 186 -2.34 -18.49 -5.23
C ARG A 186 -3.38 -18.92 -4.21
N ALA A 187 -3.48 -18.20 -3.09
CA ALA A 187 -4.38 -18.50 -1.97
C ALA A 187 -5.87 -18.32 -2.31
N VAL A 188 -6.21 -17.37 -3.19
CA VAL A 188 -7.62 -17.12 -3.62
C VAL A 188 -8.05 -18.13 -4.67
N ARG A 189 -9.24 -18.74 -4.57
CA ARG A 189 -9.74 -19.68 -5.59
C ARG A 189 -10.00 -19.01 -6.94
N ARG A 190 -10.04 -19.79 -8.01
CA ARG A 190 -10.43 -19.28 -9.34
C ARG A 190 -11.83 -18.66 -9.28
N GLY A 191 -11.98 -17.48 -9.87
CA GLY A 191 -13.22 -16.70 -9.83
C GLY A 191 -13.48 -15.94 -8.53
N GLY A 192 -12.65 -16.15 -7.49
CA GLY A 192 -12.66 -15.42 -6.22
C GLY A 192 -12.12 -14.00 -6.34
N ALA A 193 -12.01 -13.31 -5.21
CA ALA A 193 -11.70 -11.88 -5.17
C ALA A 193 -10.48 -11.54 -4.31
N ILE A 194 -9.84 -10.43 -4.66
CA ILE A 194 -8.74 -9.83 -3.94
C ILE A 194 -9.11 -8.36 -3.74
N ALA A 195 -9.13 -7.88 -2.50
CA ALA A 195 -9.40 -6.49 -2.16
C ALA A 195 -8.21 -5.92 -1.38
N LEU A 196 -7.55 -4.91 -1.94
CA LEU A 196 -6.34 -4.32 -1.37
C LEU A 196 -6.53 -2.83 -1.16
N ALA A 197 -6.24 -2.35 0.04
CA ALA A 197 -5.95 -0.96 0.27
C ALA A 197 -4.60 -0.62 -0.34
N VAL A 198 -4.55 0.47 -1.09
CA VAL A 198 -3.31 1.09 -1.58
C VAL A 198 -3.33 2.58 -1.23
N ASP A 199 -2.15 3.13 -0.95
CA ASP A 199 -2.00 4.57 -0.76
C ASP A 199 -2.45 5.31 -2.04
N ARG A 200 -3.27 6.36 -1.87
CA ARG A 200 -3.81 7.11 -3.00
C ARG A 200 -2.72 7.85 -3.78
N SER A 201 -1.58 8.16 -3.16
CA SER A 201 -0.42 8.73 -3.84
C SER A 201 0.15 7.82 -4.95
N ILE A 202 -0.19 6.53 -4.92
CA ILE A 202 0.07 5.62 -6.03
C ILE A 202 -1.08 5.80 -7.03
N ASP A 203 -0.95 6.84 -7.88
CA ASP A 203 -1.95 7.15 -8.90
C ASP A 203 -2.06 6.05 -9.96
N ASP A 204 -0.95 5.34 -10.20
CA ASP A 204 -0.84 4.36 -11.26
C ASP A 204 -1.31 2.96 -10.83
N LEU A 205 -2.62 2.71 -10.98
CA LEU A 205 -3.21 1.38 -10.88
C LEU A 205 -2.56 0.35 -11.82
N SER A 206 -1.86 0.79 -12.87
CA SER A 206 -1.16 -0.12 -13.78
C SER A 206 -0.10 -0.94 -13.04
N ILE A 207 0.51 -0.40 -11.98
CA ILE A 207 1.47 -1.14 -11.16
C ILE A 207 0.79 -2.32 -10.47
N VAL A 208 -0.35 -2.07 -9.82
CA VAL A 208 -1.16 -3.13 -9.18
C VAL A 208 -1.60 -4.14 -10.23
N ALA A 209 -2.13 -3.69 -11.37
CA ALA A 209 -2.57 -4.59 -12.44
C ALA A 209 -1.43 -5.44 -13.03
N ARG A 210 -0.20 -4.92 -13.10
CA ARG A 210 1.00 -5.63 -13.59
C ARG A 210 1.51 -6.67 -12.60
N LEU A 211 1.37 -6.43 -11.31
CA LEU A 211 1.75 -7.38 -10.26
C LEU A 211 0.77 -8.56 -10.19
N PHE A 212 -0.54 -8.28 -10.29
CA PHE A 212 -1.61 -9.28 -10.21
C PHE A 212 -1.91 -9.91 -11.58
N ARG A 213 -0.97 -10.73 -12.08
CA ARG A 213 -0.99 -11.30 -13.44
C ARG A 213 -2.15 -12.25 -13.71
N ASN A 214 -2.73 -12.89 -12.69
CA ASN A 214 -3.86 -13.82 -12.83
C ASN A 214 -5.20 -13.21 -12.47
N SER A 215 -5.25 -11.91 -12.20
CA SER A 215 -6.45 -11.23 -11.77
C SER A 215 -6.78 -10.06 -12.70
N ARG A 216 -8.02 -9.60 -12.63
CA ARG A 216 -8.49 -8.42 -13.35
C ARG A 216 -9.13 -7.47 -12.35
N VAL A 217 -8.68 -6.21 -12.32
CA VAL A 217 -9.32 -5.17 -11.53
C VAL A 217 -10.75 -4.97 -12.03
N VAL A 218 -11.71 -5.02 -11.11
CA VAL A 218 -13.15 -4.87 -11.38
C VAL A 218 -13.72 -3.57 -10.81
N GLU A 219 -13.18 -3.08 -9.69
CA GLU A 219 -13.66 -1.87 -9.06
C GLU A 219 -12.53 -1.17 -8.29
N ARG A 220 -12.58 0.16 -8.23
CA ARG A 220 -11.79 1.00 -7.34
C ARG A 220 -12.71 1.88 -6.51
N ARG A 221 -12.46 1.97 -5.21
CA ARG A 221 -13.21 2.82 -4.28
C ARG A 221 -12.25 3.67 -3.48
N ASN A 222 -12.51 4.97 -3.38
CA ASN A 222 -11.74 5.84 -2.49
C ASN A 222 -12.29 5.76 -1.07
N ALA A 223 -11.39 5.71 -0.09
CA ALA A 223 -11.73 5.71 1.32
C ALA A 223 -10.67 6.48 2.12
N THR A 224 -10.92 6.64 3.42
CA THR A 224 -9.97 7.24 4.35
C THR A 224 -9.79 6.29 5.51
N PHE A 225 -8.59 5.74 5.67
CA PHE A 225 -8.23 4.84 6.77
C PHE A 225 -7.34 5.60 7.72
N ASP A 226 -7.79 5.77 8.96
CA ASP A 226 -7.01 6.42 10.02
C ASP A 226 -6.42 7.80 9.64
N GLY A 227 -7.17 8.57 8.85
CA GLY A 227 -6.76 9.89 8.36
C GLY A 227 -5.91 9.87 7.08
N ARG A 228 -5.57 8.69 6.55
CA ARG A 228 -4.85 8.54 5.28
C ARG A 228 -5.83 8.31 4.13
N ALA A 229 -5.62 9.04 3.05
CA ALA A 229 -6.32 8.83 1.80
C ALA A 229 -5.89 7.51 1.16
N VAL A 230 -6.81 6.57 1.03
CA VAL A 230 -6.55 5.26 0.41
C VAL A 230 -7.49 5.03 -0.77
N SER A 231 -7.09 4.11 -1.64
CA SER A 231 -7.95 3.51 -2.65
C SER A 231 -8.03 2.00 -2.40
N ILE A 232 -9.24 1.48 -2.28
CA ILE A 232 -9.50 0.04 -2.29
C ILE A 232 -9.61 -0.41 -3.73
N VAL A 233 -8.71 -1.31 -4.13
CA VAL A 233 -8.70 -1.95 -5.45
C VAL A 233 -9.26 -3.36 -5.28
N ILE A 234 -10.33 -3.66 -6.00
CA ILE A 234 -10.95 -4.98 -6.02
C ILE A 234 -10.59 -5.63 -7.36
N ALA A 235 -9.96 -6.79 -7.29
CA ALA A 235 -9.62 -7.62 -8.43
C ALA A 235 -10.28 -8.99 -8.33
N ARG A 236 -10.65 -9.57 -9.48
CA ARG A 236 -11.21 -10.90 -9.58
C ARG A 236 -10.20 -11.85 -10.20
N ARG A 237 -9.93 -12.99 -9.54
CA ARG A 237 -9.03 -14.02 -10.05
C ARG A 237 -9.65 -14.67 -11.29
N ARG A 238 -8.91 -14.72 -12.40
CA ARG A 238 -9.39 -15.28 -13.67
C ARG A 238 -9.73 -16.77 -13.52
N ASN A 239 -10.86 -17.17 -14.09
CA ASN A 239 -11.25 -18.57 -14.17
C ASN A 239 -10.84 -19.16 -15.53
N ARG A 240 -9.55 -19.52 -15.67
CA ARG A 240 -9.02 -20.06 -16.94
C ARG A 240 -9.64 -21.41 -17.35
N PHE A 241 -10.23 -22.16 -16.42
CA PHE A 241 -10.92 -23.42 -16.73
C PHE A 241 -12.22 -23.18 -17.53
N MET A 242 -13.02 -22.19 -17.13
CA MET A 242 -14.23 -21.83 -17.87
C MET A 242 -13.93 -21.16 -19.22
N ALA A 243 -12.84 -20.39 -19.31
CA ALA A 243 -12.41 -19.81 -20.58
C ALA A 243 -11.98 -20.91 -21.59
N GLY A 244 -11.27 -21.93 -21.12
CA GLY A 244 -10.91 -23.10 -21.94
C GLY A 244 -12.15 -23.90 -22.37
N MET A 245 -13.10 -24.15 -21.47
CA MET A 245 -14.35 -24.84 -21.81
C MET A 245 -15.22 -24.07 -22.80
N ALA A 246 -15.38 -22.75 -22.65
CA ALA A 246 -16.12 -21.92 -23.60
C ALA A 246 -15.44 -21.86 -24.99
N ALA A 247 -14.11 -21.78 -25.04
CA ALA A 247 -13.37 -21.84 -26.31
C ALA A 247 -13.50 -23.22 -27.00
N THR A 248 -13.52 -24.29 -26.22
CA THR A 248 -13.68 -25.66 -26.72
C THR A 248 -15.13 -25.90 -27.18
N ALA A 249 -16.13 -25.41 -26.45
CA ALA A 249 -17.53 -25.50 -26.85
C ALA A 249 -17.80 -24.71 -28.15
N GLY A 250 -17.27 -23.48 -28.27
CA GLY A 250 -17.41 -22.67 -29.47
C GLY A 250 -16.78 -23.31 -30.71
N THR A 251 -15.59 -23.92 -30.57
CA THR A 251 -14.94 -24.65 -31.68
C THR A 251 -15.66 -25.94 -32.04
N THR A 252 -16.24 -26.65 -31.06
CA THR A 252 -17.02 -27.87 -31.31
C THR A 252 -18.34 -27.57 -32.03
N LEU A 253 -18.99 -26.45 -31.69
CA LEU A 253 -20.23 -26.01 -32.30
C LEU A 253 -19.99 -25.51 -33.74
N LEU A 254 -18.92 -24.74 -33.97
CA LEU A 254 -18.48 -24.35 -35.32
C LEU A 254 -18.11 -25.56 -36.18
N ARG A 255 -17.42 -26.56 -35.61
CA ARG A 255 -17.09 -27.81 -36.30
C ARG A 255 -18.34 -28.64 -36.62
N SER A 256 -19.34 -28.65 -35.73
CA SER A 256 -20.62 -29.32 -35.95
C SER A 256 -21.43 -28.64 -37.06
N VAL A 257 -21.49 -27.32 -37.07
CA VAL A 257 -22.16 -26.53 -38.13
C VAL A 257 -21.46 -26.72 -39.47
N ALA A 258 -20.13 -26.66 -39.52
CA ALA A 258 -19.35 -26.93 -40.74
C ALA A 258 -19.59 -28.36 -41.27
N ASN A 259 -19.62 -29.36 -40.38
CA ASN A 259 -19.90 -30.75 -40.75
C ASN A 259 -21.36 -30.99 -41.18
N LYS A 260 -22.31 -30.17 -40.71
CA LYS A 260 -23.72 -30.24 -41.11
C LYS A 260 -23.93 -29.56 -42.47
N LEU A 261 -23.24 -28.44 -42.72
CA LEU A 261 -23.20 -27.76 -44.01
C LEU A 261 -22.55 -28.63 -45.10
N ALA A 262 -21.41 -29.27 -44.80
CA ALA A 262 -20.74 -30.19 -45.74
C ALA A 262 -21.59 -31.43 -46.11
N ARG A 263 -22.52 -31.83 -45.23
CA ARG A 263 -23.46 -32.94 -45.48
C ARG A 263 -24.73 -32.49 -46.22
N ALA A 264 -25.12 -31.23 -46.09
CA ALA A 264 -26.29 -30.66 -46.78
C ALA A 264 -25.97 -30.18 -48.21
N SER A 265 -24.69 -30.12 -48.60
CA SER A 265 -24.30 -29.75 -49.97
C SER A 265 -24.57 -30.88 -50.99
N PRO A 266 -25.19 -30.57 -52.15
CA PRO A 266 -25.43 -31.52 -53.22
C PRO A 266 -24.13 -32.16 -53.76
N PRO A 267 -24.19 -33.41 -54.29
CA PRO A 267 -23.00 -34.17 -54.69
C PRO A 267 -22.13 -33.48 -55.76
N HIS A 268 -22.68 -32.56 -56.55
CA HIS A 268 -21.93 -31.81 -57.57
C HIS A 268 -21.01 -30.70 -57.04
N LEU A 269 -21.10 -30.32 -55.75
CA LEU A 269 -20.30 -29.24 -55.15
C LEU A 269 -19.17 -29.74 -54.23
N ARG A 270 -19.04 -31.07 -54.06
CA ARG A 270 -18.02 -31.67 -53.17
C ARG A 270 -16.59 -31.60 -53.72
N HIS A 271 -16.41 -31.47 -55.04
CA HIS A 271 -15.07 -31.37 -55.65
C HIS A 271 -14.41 -29.98 -55.52
N LEU A 272 -15.19 -28.92 -55.27
CA LEU A 272 -14.70 -27.53 -55.20
C LEU A 272 -14.19 -27.09 -53.83
N LEU A 273 -14.52 -27.82 -52.76
CA LEU A 273 -14.05 -27.52 -51.40
C LEU A 273 -12.81 -28.34 -50.98
N ALA A 274 -12.45 -29.36 -51.77
CA ALA A 274 -11.29 -30.23 -51.50
C ALA A 274 -10.01 -29.80 -52.23
N THR A 275 -10.11 -28.92 -53.23
CA THR A 275 -8.96 -28.39 -53.96
C THR A 275 -8.86 -26.89 -53.70
N GLY A 276 -8.03 -26.53 -52.72
CA GLY A 276 -7.66 -25.14 -52.49
C GLY A 276 -6.87 -24.61 -53.68
N GLN A 277 -7.57 -24.09 -54.69
CA GLN A 277 -6.96 -23.46 -55.85
C GLN A 277 -7.76 -22.22 -56.22
N LEU A 278 -7.42 -21.14 -55.53
CA LEU A 278 -7.79 -19.77 -55.91
C LEU A 278 -6.84 -19.35 -57.04
N ASP A 279 -7.14 -19.78 -58.26
CA ASP A 279 -6.52 -19.22 -59.47
C ASP A 279 -7.49 -18.29 -60.19
N ARG A 280 -6.99 -17.08 -60.45
CA ARG A 280 -7.61 -15.96 -61.14
C ARG A 280 -8.14 -16.34 -62.53
N PRO A 281 -9.20 -15.66 -63.04
CA PRO A 281 -9.35 -15.43 -64.46
C PRO A 281 -8.84 -14.05 -64.88
N ALA A 282 -8.08 -14.04 -65.96
CA ALA A 282 -7.59 -12.88 -66.68
C ALA A 282 -8.70 -12.22 -67.50
N LEU A 283 -8.78 -10.89 -67.45
CA LEU A 283 -9.44 -10.06 -68.47
C LEU A 283 -8.52 -8.87 -68.77
N HIS A 284 -8.24 -8.71 -70.07
CA HIS A 284 -7.41 -7.69 -70.68
C HIS A 284 -7.86 -6.25 -70.36
N PRO A 285 -6.91 -5.30 -70.37
CA PRO A 285 -7.19 -4.03 -71.05
C PRO A 285 -6.05 -3.56 -71.99
N VAL A 286 -6.47 -2.80 -73.01
CA VAL A 286 -5.71 -2.05 -74.03
C VAL A 286 -5.70 -0.55 -73.60
N PRO A 287 -4.70 0.29 -73.98
CA PRO A 287 -3.73 0.91 -73.07
C PRO A 287 -4.01 2.40 -72.80
N THR A 288 -3.22 3.05 -71.92
CA THR A 288 -2.50 4.31 -72.22
C THR A 288 -1.69 4.88 -71.03
N SER A 289 -0.44 5.22 -71.36
CA SER A 289 0.41 6.34 -70.91
C SER A 289 0.81 6.58 -69.43
N SER A 290 2.14 6.62 -69.26
CA SER A 290 2.94 7.51 -68.37
C SER A 290 2.96 7.16 -66.86
N SER A 291 4.03 7.30 -66.09
CA SER A 291 5.42 7.73 -66.28
C SER A 291 6.21 7.41 -64.98
N ARG A 292 7.50 7.08 -65.14
CA ARG A 292 8.63 7.22 -64.19
C ARG A 292 8.87 6.22 -63.03
N ARG A 293 9.93 5.43 -63.27
CA ARG A 293 11.06 5.04 -62.40
C ARG A 293 11.36 6.06 -61.28
N PHE A 294 11.84 5.69 -60.08
CA PHE A 294 13.16 5.08 -59.89
C PHE A 294 13.29 4.30 -58.57
N SER A 295 14.08 3.23 -58.68
CA SER A 295 14.70 2.40 -57.65
C SER A 295 15.63 3.18 -56.72
N SER A 296 15.82 2.70 -55.49
CA SER A 296 17.00 1.94 -55.04
C SER A 296 17.33 2.21 -53.57
N SER A 297 17.29 1.14 -52.76
CA SER A 297 18.17 0.95 -51.60
C SER A 297 19.64 0.91 -52.08
N PRO A 298 20.69 1.19 -51.28
CA PRO A 298 21.07 0.27 -50.20
C PRO A 298 21.88 0.82 -48.99
N ALA A 299 21.87 0.01 -47.93
CA ALA A 299 22.98 -0.46 -47.06
C ALA A 299 24.04 0.47 -46.39
N ALA A 300 24.19 0.21 -45.08
CA ALA A 300 25.43 -0.05 -44.30
C ALA A 300 26.31 1.11 -43.76
N GLY A 301 26.76 0.92 -42.51
CA GLY A 301 27.86 1.64 -41.82
C GLY A 301 27.51 1.99 -40.36
N SER A 302 27.69 1.10 -39.38
CA SER A 302 28.88 0.94 -38.51
C SER A 302 29.36 2.21 -37.77
N THR A 303 29.20 2.25 -36.44
CA THR A 303 30.23 2.65 -35.44
C THR A 303 29.69 2.52 -33.99
N PRO A 304 30.58 2.33 -32.98
CA PRO A 304 30.28 1.68 -31.68
C PRO A 304 30.09 2.67 -30.51
N PRO A 305 29.64 2.20 -29.32
CA PRO A 305 29.64 3.01 -28.10
C PRO A 305 30.99 2.92 -27.35
N PRO A 306 31.41 3.98 -26.62
CA PRO A 306 32.62 3.95 -25.82
C PRO A 306 32.43 3.21 -24.49
N SER A 307 33.49 2.54 -24.07
CA SER A 307 33.67 1.81 -22.80
C SER A 307 34.44 2.62 -21.75
N MET A 308 34.36 2.14 -20.50
CA MET A 308 35.11 2.53 -19.28
C MET A 308 34.50 3.72 -18.51
N ASN A 309 34.15 3.61 -17.22
CA ASN A 309 35.00 3.13 -16.13
C ASN A 309 34.34 2.09 -15.19
N SER A 310 35.18 1.13 -14.79
CA SER A 310 35.03 0.33 -13.58
C SER A 310 35.37 1.16 -12.34
N GLU A 311 34.56 1.06 -11.30
CA GLU A 311 35.01 1.33 -9.93
C GLU A 311 34.44 0.26 -9.01
N VAL A 312 35.33 -0.56 -8.48
CA VAL A 312 35.08 -1.50 -7.38
C VAL A 312 35.48 -0.76 -6.11
N THR A 313 34.54 -0.43 -5.23
CA THR A 313 34.82 -0.28 -3.80
C THR A 313 33.59 -0.65 -2.95
N SER A 314 33.92 -1.41 -1.92
CA SER A 314 33.15 -1.97 -0.81
C SER A 314 32.31 -1.00 0.03
N ALA A 315 31.24 -1.57 0.59
CA ALA A 315 30.69 -1.38 1.94
C ALA A 315 30.95 -0.05 2.68
N LEU A 316 29.88 0.74 2.90
CA LEU A 316 29.29 1.05 4.21
C LEU A 316 28.05 1.96 3.98
N GLY A 317 27.09 1.93 4.91
CA GLY A 317 25.75 2.49 4.74
C GLY A 317 25.66 3.99 4.35
N GLY A 318 24.58 4.35 3.67
CA GLY A 318 24.30 5.74 3.29
C GLY A 318 22.81 6.02 3.08
N THR A 319 22.21 6.72 4.03
CA THR A 319 20.90 7.38 3.93
C THR A 319 20.90 8.40 2.78
N LYS A 320 19.89 8.35 1.89
CA LYS A 320 19.66 9.40 0.89
C LYS A 320 18.80 10.52 1.47
N ALA A 321 19.37 11.71 1.63
CA ALA A 321 18.63 12.94 1.87
C ALA A 321 18.38 13.67 0.53
N LYS A 322 17.17 14.20 0.32
CA LYS A 322 16.84 15.06 -0.82
C LYS A 322 16.37 16.40 -0.29
N SER A 323 17.07 17.47 -0.66
CA SER A 323 16.75 18.86 -0.32
C SER A 323 16.02 19.52 -1.49
N THR A 324 14.91 20.20 -1.22
CA THR A 324 14.20 21.05 -2.18
C THR A 324 14.05 22.44 -1.59
N ARG A 325 14.47 23.46 -2.36
CA ARG A 325 14.48 24.86 -1.96
C ARG A 325 13.30 25.56 -2.65
N ASP A 326 12.39 26.13 -1.88
CA ASP A 326 11.33 27.01 -2.39
C ASP A 326 11.77 28.47 -2.26
N SER A 327 11.56 29.28 -3.30
CA SER A 327 12.19 30.60 -3.46
C SER A 327 11.46 31.75 -2.76
N SER A 328 10.38 31.48 -2.01
CA SER A 328 9.58 32.55 -1.39
C SER A 328 9.62 32.60 0.14
N ASN A 329 10.18 31.60 0.84
CA ASN A 329 10.34 31.62 2.29
C ASN A 329 11.58 30.81 2.69
N ASN A 330 12.49 31.45 3.42
CA ASN A 330 13.83 30.93 3.75
C ASN A 330 13.79 29.83 4.83
N VAL A 331 13.10 28.72 4.56
CA VAL A 331 12.97 27.56 5.46
C VAL A 331 13.45 26.31 4.72
N THR A 332 14.47 25.65 5.27
CA THR A 332 14.99 24.38 4.75
C THR A 332 14.33 23.23 5.51
N TYR A 333 13.64 22.35 4.80
CA TYR A 333 13.02 21.15 5.40
C TYR A 333 13.88 19.92 5.10
N LEU A 334 14.18 19.14 6.15
CA LEU A 334 14.85 17.85 6.04
C LEU A 334 13.79 16.76 6.32
N LEU A 335 13.31 16.08 5.27
CA LEU A 335 12.43 14.92 5.43
C LEU A 335 13.28 13.64 5.62
N MET A 336 13.19 13.03 6.80
CA MET A 336 13.74 11.70 7.07
C MET A 336 12.57 10.71 7.19
N TYR A 337 12.55 9.68 6.33
CA TYR A 337 11.56 8.61 6.39
C TYR A 337 12.07 7.46 7.27
N GLY A 338 11.41 7.24 8.41
CA GLY A 338 11.60 6.09 9.28
C GLY A 338 10.30 5.74 9.99
N TYR A 339 10.01 4.45 10.13
CA TYR A 339 8.77 3.90 10.69
C TYR A 339 8.49 4.47 12.10
N GLY A 340 7.34 5.14 12.25
CA GLY A 340 6.73 5.45 13.55
C GLY A 340 7.08 6.82 14.13
N GLY A 341 6.28 7.84 13.78
CA GLY A 341 6.21 9.12 14.51
C GLY A 341 6.54 10.35 13.66
N LEU A 342 5.62 11.32 13.63
CA LEU A 342 5.81 12.62 12.99
C LEU A 342 6.41 13.58 14.03
N MET A 343 7.67 13.97 13.87
CA MET A 343 8.30 15.04 14.67
C MET A 343 8.31 16.33 13.85
N PHE A 344 7.66 17.38 14.36
CA PHE A 344 7.80 18.74 13.85
C PHE A 344 8.86 19.46 14.68
N LEU A 345 9.99 19.86 14.07
CA LEU A 345 10.87 20.87 14.66
C LEU A 345 10.57 22.22 13.99
N SER A 346 10.00 23.15 14.76
CA SER A 346 9.92 24.57 14.41
C SER A 346 11.28 25.21 14.73
N GLY A 347 11.87 25.89 13.74
CA GLY A 347 13.21 26.46 13.85
C GLY A 347 13.28 27.68 14.76
N ALA A 348 14.02 27.55 15.86
CA ALA A 348 14.65 28.69 16.54
C ALA A 348 16.17 28.53 16.43
N LYS A 349 16.79 29.60 15.92
CA LYS A 349 18.22 29.79 15.63
C LYS A 349 19.09 29.44 16.85
N LEU A 350 19.88 28.36 16.77
CA LEU A 350 20.99 28.13 17.70
C LEU A 350 22.28 28.61 17.02
N ALA A 351 22.80 29.76 17.45
CA ALA A 351 24.13 30.20 17.09
C ALA A 351 25.14 29.35 17.87
N MET A 352 25.81 28.43 17.18
CA MET A 352 26.91 27.65 17.73
C MET A 352 28.18 28.51 17.67
N LEU A 353 28.67 28.91 18.84
CA LEU A 353 30.02 29.43 19.03
C LEU A 353 31.02 28.32 18.65
N ILE A 354 31.84 28.60 17.65
CA ILE A 354 33.05 27.84 17.32
C ILE A 354 34.14 28.34 18.27
N PRO A 355 34.76 27.49 19.12
CA PRO A 355 36.06 27.83 19.68
C PRO A 355 37.18 27.37 18.73
N ASP A 356 38.10 28.30 18.51
CA ASP A 356 39.33 28.16 17.74
C ASP A 356 40.20 26.97 18.16
N ASN A 357 40.88 26.42 17.15
CA ASN A 357 41.95 25.43 17.31
C ASN A 357 43.17 26.03 18.04
N GLY A 358 43.71 25.27 19.00
CA GLY A 358 45.05 25.46 19.55
C GLY A 358 45.50 24.23 20.36
N PRO A 359 46.75 23.74 20.20
CA PRO A 359 47.11 22.35 20.41
C PRO A 359 47.58 22.06 21.83
N SER A 360 47.30 20.86 22.37
CA SER A 360 48.02 20.28 23.52
C SER A 360 47.83 18.78 23.59
N SER A 361 48.96 18.07 23.56
CA SER A 361 49.13 16.67 23.96
C SER A 361 48.62 16.41 25.38
N LEU A 362 48.10 15.21 25.69
CA LEU A 362 48.81 14.21 26.51
C LEU A 362 47.87 13.07 26.99
N MET A 363 48.43 11.88 26.88
CA MET A 363 48.32 10.68 27.72
C MET A 363 46.94 10.04 28.02
N ILE A 364 46.78 8.90 27.35
CA ILE A 364 46.15 7.68 27.83
C ILE A 364 46.86 7.23 29.13
N SER A 365 46.06 6.95 30.17
CA SER A 365 46.26 5.78 31.03
C SER A 365 44.91 5.23 31.46
#